data_AF-A0A9X2FLG5-F1
#
_entry.id   AF-A0A9X2FLG5-F1
#
_cell.length_a   1.000
_cell.length_b   1.000
_cell.length_c   1.000
_cell.angle_alpha   90.00
_cell.angle_beta   90.00
_cell.angle_gamma   90.00
#
_symmetry.space_group_name_H-M   'P 1'
#
loop_
_entity.id
_entity.type
_entity.pdbx_description
1 polymer ?
#
loop_
_entity_poly.entity_id
_entity_poly.type
_entity_poly.pdbx_seq_one_letter_code
_entity_poly.pdbx_strand_id
1 'polypeptide(L)'
;MNTTKNTDIVSAQIVQLGSQIITLKTENNEVITVSRPASTRKDKLFMKTMHDILKSGLWIPVNKKLKQILRYDWFDTPVESYSF
;
A
#
# COMPACT_ATOMS: atom_id res chain seq x y z
N MET A 1 27.07 -6.41 -11.22
CA MET A 1 25.78 -5.68 -11.25
C MET A 1 25.26 -5.63 -9.83
N ASN A 2 25.34 -4.47 -9.17
CA ASN A 2 24.98 -4.34 -7.75
C ASN A 2 23.46 -4.25 -7.61
N THR A 3 22.83 -5.35 -7.21
CA THR A 3 21.43 -5.39 -6.80
C THR A 3 21.30 -4.82 -5.39
N THR A 4 21.16 -3.50 -5.27
CA THR A 4 20.78 -2.85 -4.03
C THR A 4 19.39 -3.36 -3.64
N LYS A 5 19.37 -4.35 -2.73
CA LYS A 5 18.16 -4.82 -2.05
C LYS A 5 17.42 -3.61 -1.53
N ASN A 6 16.21 -3.41 -2.02
CA ASN A 6 15.30 -2.34 -1.61
C ASN A 6 14.81 -2.66 -0.19
N THR A 7 15.67 -2.44 0.82
CA THR A 7 15.45 -2.78 2.25
C THR A 7 14.42 -1.89 2.94
N ASP A 8 13.80 -0.97 2.21
CA ASP A 8 12.83 -0.01 2.75
C ASP A 8 11.37 -0.49 2.62
N ILE A 9 11.14 -1.71 2.11
CA ILE A 9 9.81 -2.32 2.01
C ILE A 9 9.56 -3.19 3.25
N VAL A 10 8.51 -2.88 4.00
CA VAL A 10 8.12 -3.59 5.22
C VAL A 10 6.63 -3.96 5.17
N SER A 11 6.27 -5.05 5.83
CA SER A 11 4.85 -5.41 6.03
C SER A 11 4.21 -4.51 7.07
N ALA A 12 3.04 -3.96 6.77
CA ALA A 12 2.26 -3.16 7.70
C ALA A 12 0.76 -3.40 7.54
N GLN A 13 0.01 -3.28 8.62
CA GLN A 13 -1.45 -3.31 8.62
C GLN A 13 -1.99 -1.89 8.62
N ILE A 14 -3.08 -1.67 7.89
CA ILE A 14 -3.84 -0.43 8.02
C ILE A 14 -4.53 -0.45 9.38
N VAL A 15 -4.33 0.58 10.19
CA VAL A 15 -5.00 0.73 11.49
C VAL A 15 -6.02 1.86 11.48
N GLN A 16 -5.86 2.83 10.58
CA GLN A 16 -6.81 3.94 10.44
C GLN A 16 -6.80 4.51 9.02
N LEU A 17 -8.01 4.78 8.50
CA LEU A 17 -8.21 5.46 7.22
C LEU A 17 -8.81 6.85 7.47
N GLY A 18 -8.02 7.88 7.19
CA GLY A 18 -8.45 9.27 7.15
C GLY A 18 -8.78 9.75 5.73
N SER A 19 -9.37 10.93 5.62
CA SER A 19 -9.70 11.54 4.32
C SER A 19 -8.47 11.98 3.52
N GLN A 20 -7.36 12.27 4.20
CA GLN A 20 -6.10 12.74 3.61
C GLN A 20 -4.89 11.90 4.00
N ILE A 21 -5.00 11.08 5.05
CA ILE A 21 -3.90 10.29 5.58
C ILE A 21 -4.36 8.86 5.82
N ILE A 22 -3.44 7.91 5.63
CA ILE A 22 -3.63 6.51 5.97
C ILE A 22 -2.58 6.15 7.01
N THR A 23 -3.02 5.64 8.15
CA THR A 23 -2.13 5.21 9.23
C THR A 23 -1.96 3.71 9.16
N LEU A 24 -0.71 3.28 9.10
CA LEU A 24 -0.32 1.89 9.11
C LEU A 24 0.57 1.57 10.29
N LYS A 25 0.56 0.31 10.70
CA LYS A 25 1.38 -0.21 11.79
C LYS A 25 2.18 -1.40 11.28
N THR A 26 3.50 -1.35 11.42
CA THR A 26 4.40 -2.43 11.01
C THR A 26 4.41 -3.57 12.02
N GLU A 27 5.00 -4.70 11.64
CA GLU A 27 5.22 -5.86 12.52
C GLU A 27 6.01 -5.48 13.78
N ASN A 28 6.94 -4.53 13.64
CA ASN A 28 7.75 -4.00 14.74
C ASN A 28 7.02 -2.93 15.57
N ASN A 29 5.69 -2.83 15.42
CA ASN A 29 4.85 -1.89 16.15
C ASN A 29 5.12 -0.41 15.82
N GLU A 30 5.82 -0.13 14.72
CA GLU A 30 6.12 1.22 14.25
C GLU A 30 4.94 1.77 13.46
N VAL A 31 4.59 3.04 13.69
CA VAL A 31 3.48 3.70 13.02
C VAL A 31 3.98 4.51 11.82
N ILE A 32 3.47 4.18 10.64
CA ILE A 32 3.78 4.87 9.38
C ILE A 32 2.53 5.62 8.93
N THR A 33 2.67 6.91 8.64
CA THR A 33 1.59 7.72 8.05
C THR A 33 1.88 7.99 6.59
N VAL A 34 0.96 7.59 5.73
CA VAL A 34 1.01 7.78 4.28
C VAL A 34 0.05 8.90 3.90
N SER A 35 0.55 9.91 3.20
CA SER A 35 -0.29 10.98 2.65
C SER A 35 -1.01 10.50 1.40
N ARG A 36 -2.31 10.79 1.30
CA ARG A 36 -3.10 10.51 0.11
C ARG A 36 -2.97 11.66 -0.88
N PRO A 37 -2.56 11.41 -2.14
CA PRO A 37 -2.56 12.44 -3.17
C PRO A 37 -3.96 13.04 -3.33
N ALA A 38 -4.04 14.34 -3.60
CA ALA A 38 -5.33 15.02 -3.79
C ALA A 38 -6.12 14.44 -4.97
N SER A 39 -5.44 13.91 -5.99
CA SER A 39 -6.03 13.24 -7.16
C SER A 39 -6.81 11.97 -6.79
N THR A 40 -6.38 11.24 -5.76
CA THR A 40 -7.04 10.02 -5.28
C THR A 40 -8.22 10.32 -4.35
N ARG A 41 -8.51 11.60 -4.04
CA ARG A 41 -9.58 11.94 -3.09
C ARG A 41 -10.97 11.51 -3.54
N LYS A 42 -11.20 11.50 -4.84
CA LYS A 42 -12.47 11.09 -5.48
C LYS A 42 -12.49 9.62 -5.89
N ASP A 43 -11.40 8.89 -5.67
CA ASP A 43 -11.29 7.47 -6.03
C ASP A 43 -12.03 6.62 -5.00
N LYS A 44 -13.32 6.39 -5.27
CA LYS A 44 -14.20 5.58 -4.42
C LYS A 44 -13.77 4.12 -4.38
N LEU A 45 -13.23 3.60 -5.49
CA LEU A 45 -12.78 2.21 -5.59
C LEU A 45 -11.57 1.99 -4.68
N PHE A 46 -10.57 2.87 -4.76
CA PHE A 46 -9.41 2.83 -3.88
C PHE A 46 -9.82 2.85 -2.41
N MET A 47 -10.73 3.75 -2.01
CA MET A 47 -11.18 3.82 -0.61
C MET A 47 -11.93 2.58 -0.17
N LYS A 48 -12.76 1.99 -1.04
CA LYS A 48 -13.44 0.74 -0.75
C LYS A 48 -12.43 -0.38 -0.51
N THR A 49 -11.46 -0.55 -1.41
CA THR A 49 -10.39 -1.55 -1.26
C THR A 49 -9.60 -1.33 0.02
N MET A 50 -9.19 -0.11 0.33
CA MET A 50 -8.48 0.18 1.58
C MET A 50 -9.32 -0.16 2.81
N HIS A 51 -10.63 0.10 2.76
CA HIS A 51 -11.56 -0.22 3.84
C HIS A 51 -11.75 -1.73 4.00
N ASP A 52 -11.79 -2.48 2.90
CA ASP A 52 -11.85 -3.94 2.91
C ASP A 52 -10.55 -4.55 3.46
N ILE A 53 -9.38 -3.98 3.12
CA ILE A 53 -8.07 -4.35 3.68
C ILE A 53 -8.01 -4.06 5.19
N LEU A 54 -8.48 -2.89 5.62
CA LEU A 54 -8.57 -2.53 7.04
C LEU A 54 -9.45 -3.52 7.80
N LYS A 55 -10.62 -3.87 7.26
CA LYS A 55 -11.55 -4.83 7.89
C LYS A 55 -11.01 -6.25 7.95
N SER A 56 -10.25 -6.67 6.94
CA SER A 56 -9.66 -8.00 6.89
C SER A 56 -8.40 -8.15 7.74
N GLY A 57 -7.78 -7.04 8.17
CA GLY A 57 -6.53 -7.07 8.93
C GLY A 57 -5.35 -7.59 8.10
N LEU A 58 -5.41 -7.43 6.79
CA LEU A 58 -4.34 -7.91 5.91
C LEU A 58 -3.05 -7.10 6.12
N TRP A 59 -1.94 -7.82 6.13
CA TRP A 59 -0.60 -7.24 6.06
C TRP A 59 -0.29 -6.88 4.62
N ILE A 60 0.06 -5.61 4.38
CA ILE A 60 0.39 -5.10 3.05
C ILE A 60 1.83 -4.54 3.02
N PRO A 61 2.56 -4.71 1.91
CA PRO A 61 3.89 -4.15 1.78
C PRO A 61 3.82 -2.63 1.62
N VAL A 62 4.56 -1.91 2.45
CA VAL A 62 4.70 -0.45 2.39
C VAL A 62 6.15 -0.04 2.30
N ASN A 63 6.41 1.02 1.52
CA ASN A 63 7.72 1.63 1.50
C ASN A 63 7.82 2.64 2.64
N LYS A 64 8.66 2.34 3.63
CA LYS A 64 8.87 3.17 4.82
C LYS A 64 9.50 4.52 4.49
N LYS A 65 10.42 4.56 3.51
CA LYS A 65 11.16 5.77 3.12
C LYS A 65 10.32 6.74 2.31
N LEU A 66 9.57 6.21 1.33
CA LEU A 66 8.67 6.99 0.49
C LEU A 66 7.35 7.29 1.18
N LYS A 67 7.05 6.61 2.30
CA LYS A 67 5.75 6.66 3.00
C LYS A 67 4.61 6.45 2.01
N GLN A 68 4.72 5.39 1.22
CA GLN A 68 3.78 5.07 0.16
C GLN A 68 3.39 3.60 0.25
N ILE A 69 2.10 3.35 0.05
CA ILE A 69 1.59 1.99 -0.20
C ILE A 69 1.94 1.68 -1.65
N LEU A 70 2.67 0.57 -1.87
CA LEU A 70 3.24 0.25 -3.17
C LEU A 70 2.18 -0.20 -4.17
N ARG A 71 1.52 0.71 -4.91
CA ARG A 71 0.46 0.43 -5.91
C ARG A 71 0.70 -0.71 -6.88
N TYR A 72 1.96 -1.01 -7.16
CA TYR A 72 2.36 -1.74 -8.34
C TYR A 72 2.14 -3.26 -8.28
N ASP A 73 1.76 -3.88 -7.16
CA ASP A 73 1.65 -5.36 -7.09
C ASP A 73 0.28 -5.90 -6.67
N TRP A 74 -0.73 -5.06 -6.41
CA TRP A 74 -2.05 -5.55 -5.94
C TRP A 74 -3.12 -5.62 -7.03
N PHE A 75 -2.93 -4.88 -8.12
CA PHE A 75 -3.87 -4.78 -9.23
C PHE A 75 -3.19 -4.97 -10.59
N ASP A 76 -1.95 -5.47 -10.62
CA ASP A 76 -1.40 -5.92 -11.89
C ASP A 76 -2.28 -7.09 -12.35
N THR A 77 -3.20 -6.75 -13.26
CA THR A 77 -3.81 -7.69 -14.17
C THR A 77 -2.64 -8.52 -14.71
N PRO A 78 -2.68 -9.85 -14.63
CA PRO A 78 -1.69 -10.62 -15.35
C PRO A 78 -1.76 -10.13 -16.79
N VAL A 79 -0.66 -9.58 -17.29
CA VAL A 79 -0.47 -9.49 -18.72
C VAL A 79 -0.29 -10.95 -19.13
N GLU A 80 -1.40 -11.65 -19.30
CA GLU A 80 -1.43 -12.89 -20.04
C GLU A 80 -1.10 -12.49 -21.48
N SER A 81 0.18 -12.30 -21.74
CA SER A 81 0.72 -12.39 -23.09
C SER A 81 0.59 -13.87 -23.47
N TYR A 82 -0.63 -14.28 -23.83
CA TYR A 82 -0.83 -15.44 -24.67
C TYR A 82 -0.19 -15.11 -26.02
N SER A 83 1.03 -15.60 -26.21
CA SER A 83 1.60 -15.75 -27.54
C SER A 83 0.73 -16.75 -28.29
N PHE A 84 0.02 -16.29 -29.33
CA PHE A 84 -0.53 -17.13 -30.39
C PHE A 84 0.42 -17.11 -31.58
#